data_AF-A0A1M5W2J4-F1
#
_entry.id   AF-A0A1M5W2J4-F1
#
_cell.length_a   1.000
_cell.length_b   1.000
_cell.length_c   1.000
_cell.angle_alpha   90.00
_cell.angle_beta   90.00
_cell.angle_gamma   90.00
#
_symmetry.space_group_name_H-M   'P 1'
#
loop_
_entity.id
_entity.type
_entity.pdbx_description
1 polymer ?
#
loop_
_entity_poly.entity_id
_entity_poly.type
_entity_poly.pdbx_seq_one_letter_code
_entity_poly.pdbx_strand_id
1 'polypeptide(L)'
;MRKYKNIFTCVILIITIGFVTYNIDSKRISRDKKPIFVVPTLVAKDGGSTVYRGLGYKVIRWNTISIRQVDGNEVQGFMTGYEISTMFNSQDINDGPKKDLKFVINE
;
A
#
# COMPACT_ATOMS: atom_id res chain seq x y z
N MET A 1 28.31 5.90 -29.54
CA MET A 1 28.21 6.52 -28.19
C MET A 1 26.96 7.37 -27.95
N ARG A 2 26.54 8.27 -28.87
CA ARG A 2 25.42 9.22 -28.64
C ARG A 2 24.03 8.56 -28.40
N LYS A 3 23.74 7.43 -29.06
CA LYS A 3 22.48 6.67 -28.85
C LYS A 3 22.38 6.07 -27.44
N TYR A 4 23.47 5.50 -26.91
CA TYR A 4 23.52 4.93 -25.56
C TYR A 4 23.40 6.00 -24.46
N LYS A 5 23.93 7.21 -24.70
CA LYS A 5 23.74 8.37 -23.80
C LYS A 5 22.26 8.77 -23.67
N ASN A 6 21.51 8.76 -24.78
CA ASN A 6 20.09 9.11 -24.76
C ASN A 6 19.27 8.03 -24.02
N ILE A 7 19.57 6.75 -24.27
CA ILE A 7 18.92 5.63 -23.57
C ILE A 7 19.21 5.70 -22.07
N PHE A 8 20.46 5.93 -21.69
CA PHE A 8 20.87 6.08 -20.29
C PHE A 8 20.15 7.24 -19.59
N THR A 9 20.00 8.37 -20.28
CA THR A 9 19.25 9.53 -19.77
C THR A 9 17.77 9.20 -19.54
N CYS A 10 17.13 8.47 -20.46
CA CYS A 10 15.75 8.01 -20.28
C CYS A 10 15.59 7.08 -19.07
N VAL A 11 16.54 6.16 -18.85
CA VAL A 11 16.51 5.25 -17.70
C VAL A 11 16.60 6.02 -16.39
N ILE A 12 17.50 6.99 -16.27
CA ILE A 12 17.63 7.84 -15.08
C ILE A 12 16.33 8.62 -14.83
N LEU A 13 15.70 9.13 -15.88
CA LEU A 13 14.45 9.87 -15.77
C LEU A 13 13.34 8.99 -15.15
N ILE A 14 13.19 7.76 -15.64
CA ILE A 14 12.17 6.81 -15.13
C ILE A 14 12.43 6.48 -13.65
N ILE A 15 13.69 6.25 -13.26
CA ILE A 15 14.06 5.99 -11.87
C ILE A 15 13.71 7.19 -10.98
N THR A 16 14.01 8.40 -11.46
CA THR A 16 13.73 9.65 -10.73
C THR A 16 12.22 9.83 -10.53
N ILE A 17 11.41 9.59 -11.57
CA ILE A 17 9.94 9.65 -11.48
C ILE A 17 9.41 8.59 -10.51
N GLY A 18 9.94 7.36 -10.56
CA GLY A 18 9.60 6.30 -9.60
C GLY A 18 9.87 6.71 -8.16
N PHE A 19 11.02 7.34 -7.90
CA PHE A 19 11.37 7.82 -6.56
C PHE A 19 10.46 8.95 -6.07
N VAL A 20 10.13 9.92 -6.95
CA VAL A 20 9.22 11.03 -6.60
C VAL A 20 7.82 10.51 -6.28
N THR A 21 7.26 9.64 -7.12
CA THR A 21 5.93 9.06 -6.89
C THR A 21 5.89 8.24 -5.59
N TYR A 22 6.91 7.42 -5.33
CA TYR A 22 7.05 6.68 -4.07
C TYR A 22 7.03 7.60 -2.85
N ASN A 23 7.79 8.70 -2.87
CA ASN A 23 7.85 9.61 -1.73
C ASN A 23 6.51 10.30 -1.45
N ILE A 24 5.79 10.70 -2.51
CA ILE A 24 4.47 11.33 -2.36
C ILE A 24 3.47 10.34 -1.75
N ASP A 25 3.42 9.12 -2.28
CA ASP A 25 2.47 8.12 -1.82
C ASP A 25 2.83 7.59 -0.42
N SER A 26 4.12 7.43 -0.12
CA SER A 26 4.60 7.06 1.22
C SER A 26 4.20 8.11 2.26
N LYS A 27 4.35 9.40 1.95
CA LYS A 27 3.92 10.49 2.82
C LYS A 27 2.39 10.51 3.01
N ARG A 28 1.62 10.18 1.98
CA ARG A 28 0.15 10.06 2.08
C ARG A 28 -0.27 8.89 2.96
N ILE A 29 0.36 7.74 2.76
CA ILE A 29 0.15 6.52 3.54
C ILE A 29 0.50 6.72 5.01
N SER A 30 1.60 7.43 5.31
CA SER A 30 1.94 7.78 6.69
C SER A 30 0.89 8.65 7.40
N ARG A 31 0.00 9.28 6.62
CA ARG A 31 -1.11 10.11 7.10
C ARG A 31 -2.46 9.40 6.92
N ASP A 32 -2.46 8.08 6.71
CA ASP A 32 -3.63 7.25 6.41
C ASP A 32 -4.48 7.75 5.23
N LYS A 33 -3.86 8.44 4.27
CA LYS A 33 -4.53 8.91 3.05
C LYS A 33 -4.29 7.96 1.90
N LYS A 34 -5.29 7.86 1.03
CA LYS A 34 -5.20 7.05 -0.20
C LYS A 34 -4.02 7.52 -1.07
N PRO A 35 -3.15 6.59 -1.51
CA PRO A 35 -2.09 6.89 -2.47
C PRO A 35 -2.69 7.27 -3.84
N ILE A 36 -2.00 8.13 -4.60
CA ILE A 36 -2.45 8.63 -5.91
C ILE A 36 -1.79 7.87 -7.06
N PHE A 37 -0.49 7.64 -6.98
CA PHE A 37 0.32 7.17 -8.11
C PHE A 37 0.45 5.65 -8.18
N VAL A 38 -0.52 4.95 -7.59
CA VAL A 38 -0.59 3.50 -7.57
C VAL A 38 -1.89 3.00 -8.21
N VAL A 39 -1.81 1.85 -8.87
CA VAL A 39 -2.94 1.23 -9.56
C VAL A 39 -3.37 -0.03 -8.79
N PRO A 40 -4.68 -0.21 -8.51
CA PRO A 40 -5.16 -1.43 -7.87
C PRO A 40 -4.89 -2.63 -8.77
N THR A 41 -4.31 -3.68 -8.21
CA THR A 41 -3.93 -4.89 -8.93
C THR A 41 -4.69 -6.12 -8.44
N LEU A 42 -4.94 -6.22 -7.13
CA LEU A 42 -5.64 -7.35 -6.53
C LEU A 42 -6.52 -6.88 -5.38
N VAL A 43 -7.70 -7.49 -5.26
CA VAL A 43 -8.60 -7.29 -4.12
C VAL A 43 -8.81 -8.64 -3.46
N ALA A 44 -8.46 -8.75 -2.19
CA ALA A 44 -8.64 -9.95 -1.39
C ALA A 44 -10.07 -10.04 -0.84
N LYS A 45 -10.48 -11.27 -0.53
CA LYS A 45 -11.83 -11.61 -0.02
C LYS A 45 -11.93 -11.61 1.52
N ASP A 46 -10.99 -10.95 2.19
CA ASP A 46 -10.86 -10.87 3.65
C ASP A 46 -11.65 -9.70 4.28
N GLY A 47 -12.50 -9.04 3.49
CA GLY A 47 -13.11 -7.75 3.80
C GLY A 47 -12.82 -6.67 2.76
N GLY A 48 -11.97 -6.98 1.77
CA GLY A 48 -11.68 -6.11 0.64
C GLY A 48 -10.28 -5.48 0.70
N SER A 49 -9.30 -6.14 1.33
CA SER A 49 -7.92 -5.67 1.31
C SER A 49 -7.46 -5.51 -0.13
N THR A 50 -6.90 -4.36 -0.47
CA THR A 50 -6.55 -4.01 -1.86
C THR A 50 -5.05 -3.84 -1.98
N VAL A 51 -4.45 -4.58 -2.91
CA VAL A 51 -3.06 -4.42 -3.30
C VAL A 51 -3.00 -3.43 -4.45
N TYR A 52 -2.22 -2.38 -4.26
CA TYR A 52 -1.88 -1.41 -5.27
C TYR A 52 -0.41 -1.56 -5.69
N ARG A 53 -0.13 -1.23 -6.96
CA ARG A 53 1.22 -1.27 -7.52
C ARG A 53 1.59 0.09 -8.10
N GLY A 54 2.72 0.62 -7.66
CA GLY A 54 3.35 1.82 -8.19
C GLY A 54 4.61 1.51 -9.00
N LEU A 55 5.28 2.55 -9.47
CA LEU A 55 6.55 2.44 -10.20
C LEU A 55 7.69 2.03 -9.25
N GLY A 56 7.92 0.71 -9.14
CA GLY A 56 9.00 0.14 -8.34
C GLY A 56 8.65 -0.15 -6.88
N TYR A 57 7.37 -0.05 -6.49
CA TYR A 57 6.90 -0.34 -5.14
C TYR A 57 5.46 -0.86 -5.16
N LYS A 58 5.05 -1.51 -4.08
CA LYS A 58 3.73 -2.10 -3.86
C LYS A 58 3.15 -1.50 -2.57
N VAL A 59 1.86 -1.23 -2.56
CA VAL A 59 1.14 -0.74 -1.39
C VAL A 59 0.01 -1.70 -1.09
N ILE A 60 -0.08 -2.19 0.12
CA ILE A 60 -1.19 -3.02 0.57
C ILE A 60 -2.06 -2.16 1.48
N ARG A 61 -3.33 -2.01 1.10
CA ARG A 61 -4.36 -1.44 1.97
C ARG A 61 -5.10 -2.61 2.61
N TRP A 62 -4.90 -2.80 3.90
CA TRP A 62 -5.62 -3.78 4.68
C TRP A 62 -7.02 -3.26 4.98
N ASN A 63 -8.00 -4.11 4.74
CA ASN A 63 -9.39 -3.90 5.12
C ASN A 63 -9.96 -5.25 5.52
N THR A 64 -9.56 -5.72 6.70
CA THR A 64 -9.95 -7.03 7.20
C THR A 64 -11.13 -6.89 8.15
N ILE A 65 -12.18 -7.69 7.95
CA ILE A 65 -13.33 -7.73 8.87
C ILE A 65 -12.87 -8.30 10.21
N SER A 66 -13.16 -7.60 11.29
CA SER A 66 -12.85 -8.05 12.65
C SER A 66 -14.00 -7.74 13.59
N ILE A 67 -14.37 -8.71 14.42
CA ILE A 67 -15.38 -8.53 15.46
C ILE A 67 -14.62 -8.31 16.76
N ARG A 68 -14.85 -7.18 17.43
CA ARG A 68 -14.26 -6.88 18.73
C ARG A 68 -15.38 -6.72 19.75
N GLN A 69 -15.17 -7.30 20.93
CA GLN A 69 -16.02 -7.08 22.09
C GLN A 69 -15.62 -5.74 22.70
N VAL A 70 -16.47 -4.72 22.58
CA VAL A 70 -16.30 -3.42 23.23
C VAL A 70 -17.47 -3.27 24.20
N ASP A 71 -17.17 -3.09 25.49
CA ASP A 71 -18.15 -2.92 26.56
C ASP A 71 -19.24 -4.02 26.63
N GLY A 72 -18.85 -5.27 26.36
CA GLY A 72 -19.73 -6.45 26.45
C GLY A 72 -20.68 -6.66 25.26
N ASN A 73 -20.56 -5.84 24.20
CA ASN A 73 -21.30 -6.00 22.96
C ASN A 73 -20.37 -6.39 21.81
N GLU A 74 -20.82 -7.32 20.95
CA GLU A 74 -20.13 -7.68 19.71
C GLU A 74 -20.31 -6.58 18.67
N VAL A 75 -19.27 -5.76 18.48
CA VAL A 75 -19.24 -4.77 17.41
C VAL A 75 -18.40 -5.28 16.25
N GLN A 76 -19.03 -5.34 15.08
CA GLN A 76 -18.34 -5.63 13.83
C GLN A 76 -17.62 -4.36 13.36
N GLY A 77 -16.32 -4.46 13.16
CA GLY A 77 -15.50 -3.37 12.62
C GLY A 77 -14.54 -3.87 11.55
N PHE A 78 -13.72 -2.94 11.07
CA PHE A 78 -12.66 -3.20 10.11
C PHE A 78 -11.31 -2.85 10.71
N MET A 79 -10.36 -3.76 10.57
CA MET A 79 -8.95 -3.43 10.74
C MET A 79 -8.44 -2.82 9.44
N THR A 80 -8.21 -1.51 9.49
CA THR A 80 -7.73 -0.71 8.37
C THR A 80 -6.29 -0.29 8.58
N GLY A 81 -5.50 -0.31 7.51
CA GLY A 81 -4.14 0.18 7.56
C GLY A 81 -3.48 0.15 6.20
N TYR A 82 -2.34 0.82 6.12
CA TYR A 82 -1.54 0.90 4.91
C TYR A 82 -0.14 0.39 5.18
N GLU A 83 0.33 -0.46 4.28
CA GLU A 83 1.70 -0.97 4.28
C GLU A 83 2.33 -0.79 2.92
N ILE A 84 3.62 -0.50 2.92
CA ILE A 84 4.39 -0.31 1.69
C ILE A 84 5.43 -1.41 1.62
N SER A 85 5.31 -2.21 0.57
CA SER A 85 6.27 -3.23 0.23
C SER A 85 7.15 -2.72 -0.91
N THR A 86 8.46 -2.76 -0.70
CA THR A 86 9.46 -2.37 -1.70
C THR A 86 10.28 -3.59 -2.09
N MET A 87 11.15 -3.46 -3.09
CA MET A 87 12.04 -4.54 -3.53
C MET A 87 12.96 -5.08 -2.42
N PHE A 88 13.21 -4.28 -1.38
CA PHE A 88 14.01 -4.66 -0.20
C PHE A 88 13.16 -5.12 0.98
N ASN A 89 11.87 -4.79 1.00
CA ASN A 89 10.92 -5.19 2.04
C ASN A 89 9.69 -5.82 1.38
N SER A 90 9.84 -7.09 0.98
CA SER A 90 8.76 -7.85 0.36
C SER A 90 7.75 -8.26 1.42
N GLN A 91 6.49 -7.94 1.17
CA GLN A 91 5.39 -8.38 2.01
C GLN A 91 4.30 -8.95 1.12
N ASP A 92 3.93 -10.20 1.37
CA ASP A 92 2.82 -10.83 0.68
C ASP A 92 1.50 -10.51 1.38
N ILE A 93 0.41 -10.49 0.61
CA ILE A 93 -0.92 -10.33 1.19
C ILE A 93 -1.34 -11.59 1.97
N ASN A 94 -0.78 -12.76 1.63
CA ASN A 94 -1.08 -14.01 2.30
C ASN A 94 -0.37 -14.14 3.67
N ASP A 95 0.70 -13.38 3.90
CA ASP A 95 1.45 -13.39 5.16
C ASP A 95 0.76 -12.58 6.26
N GLY A 96 -0.25 -11.77 5.90
CA GLY A 96 -0.94 -10.87 6.81
C GLY A 96 -0.21 -9.55 7.09
N PRO A 97 -0.84 -8.66 7.88
CA PRO A 97 -0.27 -7.37 8.25
C PRO A 97 0.91 -7.56 9.21
N LYS A 98 2.03 -6.88 8.93
CA LYS A 98 3.22 -6.84 9.80
C LYS A 98 3.19 -5.65 10.75
N LYS A 99 2.37 -4.64 10.45
CA LYS A 99 2.19 -3.42 11.23
C LYS A 99 0.82 -3.42 11.89
N ASP A 100 0.75 -2.86 13.09
CA ASP A 100 -0.50 -2.70 13.83
C ASP A 100 -1.53 -1.92 13.00
N LEU A 101 -2.68 -2.55 12.77
CA LEU A 101 -3.81 -1.99 12.05
C LEU A 101 -4.71 -1.18 12.99
N LYS A 102 -5.35 -0.14 12.45
CA LYS A 102 -6.33 0.66 13.18
C LYS A 102 -7.71 0.02 13.07
N PHE A 103 -8.30 -0.30 14.20
CA PHE A 103 -9.69 -0.77 14.26
C PHE A 103 -10.65 0.42 14.10
N VAL A 104 -11.55 0.32 13.13
CA VAL A 104 -12.61 1.29 12.85
C VAL A 104 -13.94 0.55 12.93
N ILE A 105 -14.85 1.05 13.77
CA ILE A 105 -16.18 0.44 13.95
C ILE A 105 -17.04 0.80 12.73
N ASN A 106 -17.81 -0.17 12.22
CA ASN A 106 -18.91 0.15 11.33
C ASN A 106 -20.07 0.64 12.19
N GLU A 107 -20.36 1.94 12.13
CA GLU A 107 -21.60 2.50 12.69
C GLU A 107 -22.85 1.90 12.03
#